data_AF-A0A3M7ARB2-F1
#
_entry.id   AF-A0A3M7ARB2-F1
#
_cell.length_a   1.000
_cell.length_b   1.000
_cell.length_c   1.000
_cell.angle_alpha   90.00
_cell.angle_beta   90.00
_cell.angle_gamma   90.00
#
_symmetry.space_group_name_H-M   'P 1'
#
loop_
_entity.id
_entity.type
_entity.pdbx_description
1 polymer ?
#
loop_
_entity_poly.entity_id
_entity_poly.type
_entity_poly.pdbx_seq_one_letter_code
_entity_poly.pdbx_strand_id
1 'polypeptide(L)'
;MDRKSSALRQISPATSGQGIEVTFEDGHVSFFPTEAFVNRTTAQTQEDRAGFAAVKTWSAGVANDPPTIKYVDVKTGPGMAGLMRLIREYGFAFIDQMPATPEASEDLLRTIGPIRDTHYGAFYDFTSDLSSKDTAYTAEALEPHTDNTYFTEPAGLQSLHMLSHTGGSGGESSLVDGFAAAEQLYRQDPKAYEILSTTGVHAHASGNDGVNIQPSQAIPTFVHDKTLGVLQQVRWNNADRGGVATAFEDLKHWYDAAAQFDGILSDVKNQYWFQLQPGKVLLFDNWRVLHGRAAFTGKRRMCGGYINRDDFISKYKTTNLSKDELSASTVTG
;
A
#
# COMPACT_ATOMS: atom_id res chain seq x y z
N MET A 1 -9.41 14.18 42.95
CA MET A 1 -10.09 13.16 42.14
C MET A 1 -9.25 11.90 42.24
N ASP A 2 -9.66 10.96 43.08
CA ASP A 2 -9.02 9.64 43.15
C ASP A 2 -9.16 8.96 41.81
N ARG A 3 -8.03 8.70 41.14
CA ARG A 3 -8.04 7.81 39.98
C ARG A 3 -8.40 6.43 40.52
N LYS A 4 -9.62 5.96 40.23
CA LYS A 4 -9.99 4.56 40.43
C LYS A 4 -8.91 3.70 39.79
N SER A 5 -8.29 2.84 40.59
CA SER A 5 -7.22 1.97 40.12
C SER A 5 -7.81 1.00 39.10
N SER A 6 -7.32 1.03 37.86
CA SER A 6 -7.63 0.02 36.84
C SER A 6 -6.85 -1.28 37.06
N ALA A 7 -6.27 -1.49 38.25
CA ALA A 7 -5.54 -2.70 38.57
C ALA A 7 -6.52 -3.87 38.69
N LEU A 8 -6.12 -4.98 38.07
CA LEU A 8 -6.82 -6.25 38.16
C LEU A 8 -6.63 -6.82 39.56
N ARG A 9 -7.75 -7.13 40.23
CA ARG A 9 -7.75 -7.83 41.52
C ARG A 9 -7.83 -9.33 41.34
N GLN A 10 -8.73 -9.79 40.47
CA GLN A 10 -8.98 -11.21 40.25
C GLN A 10 -9.53 -11.50 38.86
N ILE A 11 -9.14 -12.66 38.32
CA ILE A 11 -9.72 -13.26 37.13
C ILE A 11 -10.23 -14.66 37.52
N SER A 12 -11.50 -14.97 37.26
CA SER A 12 -12.09 -16.28 37.56
C SER A 12 -13.02 -16.74 36.43
N PRO A 13 -13.21 -18.06 36.26
CA PRO A 13 -14.29 -18.56 35.41
C PRO A 13 -15.62 -17.96 35.86
N ALA A 14 -16.42 -17.49 34.92
CA ALA A 14 -17.74 -16.96 35.23
C ALA A 14 -18.64 -18.06 35.77
N THR A 15 -19.55 -17.69 36.68
CA THR A 15 -20.47 -18.65 37.32
C THR A 15 -21.38 -19.36 36.30
N SER A 16 -21.62 -18.73 35.15
CA SER A 16 -22.36 -19.32 34.02
C SER A 16 -21.61 -20.42 33.27
N GLY A 17 -20.29 -20.55 33.47
CA GLY A 17 -19.42 -21.48 32.73
C GLY A 17 -19.09 -21.07 31.30
N GLN A 18 -19.59 -19.93 30.81
CA GLN A 18 -19.44 -19.47 29.42
C GLN A 18 -18.52 -18.27 29.26
N GLY A 19 -17.66 -17.99 30.25
CA GLY A 19 -16.77 -16.84 30.17
C GLY A 19 -15.87 -16.69 31.38
N ILE A 20 -15.31 -15.49 31.50
CA ILE A 20 -14.41 -15.07 32.55
C ILE A 20 -15.00 -13.81 33.20
N GLU A 21 -15.01 -13.79 34.53
CA GLU A 21 -15.29 -12.59 35.31
C GLU A 21 -13.97 -11.97 35.77
N VAL A 22 -13.86 -10.66 35.53
CA VAL A 22 -12.71 -9.85 35.88
C VAL A 22 -13.14 -8.85 36.94
N THR A 23 -12.55 -8.95 38.12
CA THR A 23 -12.77 -7.99 39.22
C THR A 23 -11.59 -7.05 39.33
N PHE A 24 -11.87 -5.76 39.35
CA PHE A 24 -10.88 -4.69 39.54
C PHE A 24 -10.78 -4.32 41.03
N GLU A 25 -9.68 -3.65 41.41
CA GLU A 25 -9.43 -3.23 42.80
C GLU A 25 -10.50 -2.26 43.32
N ASP A 26 -11.16 -1.49 42.45
CA ASP A 26 -12.27 -0.61 42.82
C ASP A 26 -13.62 -1.34 43.00
N GLY A 27 -13.62 -2.67 42.85
CA GLY A 27 -14.80 -3.53 42.95
C GLY A 27 -15.64 -3.62 41.68
N HIS A 28 -15.26 -2.95 40.58
CA HIS A 28 -15.91 -3.16 39.30
C HIS A 28 -15.75 -4.62 38.84
N VAL A 29 -16.81 -5.21 38.29
CA VAL A 29 -16.77 -6.55 37.71
C VAL A 29 -17.21 -6.48 36.25
N SER A 30 -16.40 -7.03 35.37
CA SER A 30 -16.69 -7.18 33.95
C SER A 30 -16.76 -8.65 33.58
N PHE A 31 -17.70 -9.02 32.71
CA PHE A 31 -17.82 -10.37 32.15
C PHE A 31 -17.36 -10.38 30.70
N PHE A 32 -16.63 -11.42 30.33
CA PHE A 32 -16.10 -11.64 29.00
C PHE A 32 -16.38 -13.07 28.53
N PRO A 33 -17.05 -13.28 27.38
CA PRO A 33 -17.27 -14.62 26.83
C PRO A 33 -15.96 -15.36 26.56
N THR A 34 -15.94 -16.69 26.75
CA THR A 34 -14.73 -17.51 26.47
C THR A 34 -14.28 -17.38 25.03
N GLU A 35 -15.22 -17.30 24.08
CA GLU A 35 -14.96 -17.15 22.65
C GLU A 35 -14.19 -15.87 22.33
N ALA A 36 -14.46 -14.76 23.04
CA ALA A 36 -13.73 -13.51 22.85
C ALA A 36 -12.24 -13.70 23.14
N PHE A 37 -11.90 -14.51 24.15
CA PHE A 37 -10.51 -14.85 24.42
C PHE A 37 -9.93 -15.86 23.44
N VAL A 38 -10.64 -16.95 23.14
CA VAL A 38 -10.09 -17.99 22.25
C VAL A 38 -9.85 -17.44 20.85
N ASN A 39 -10.77 -16.64 20.34
CA ASN A 39 -10.72 -16.19 18.95
C ASN A 39 -9.69 -15.07 18.74
N ARG A 40 -9.32 -14.30 19.78
CA ARG A 40 -8.41 -13.12 19.69
C ARG A 40 -7.06 -13.39 19.02
N THR A 41 -6.56 -14.61 19.12
CA THR A 41 -5.24 -15.04 18.62
C THR A 41 -5.30 -16.07 17.50
N THR A 42 -6.48 -16.37 16.98
CA THR A 42 -6.58 -17.29 15.84
C THR A 42 -6.00 -16.67 14.58
N ALA A 43 -5.43 -17.49 13.70
CA ALA A 43 -4.92 -17.04 12.40
C ALA A 43 -6.01 -16.28 11.62
N GLN A 44 -7.23 -16.83 11.56
CA GLN A 44 -8.37 -16.19 10.90
C GLN A 44 -8.65 -14.78 11.44
N THR A 45 -8.71 -14.61 12.76
CA THR A 45 -8.93 -13.27 13.35
C THR A 45 -7.80 -12.30 13.02
N GLN A 46 -6.55 -12.76 12.95
CA GLN A 46 -5.42 -11.92 12.55
C GLN A 46 -5.48 -11.55 11.06
N GLU A 47 -5.85 -12.51 10.21
CA GLU A 47 -6.08 -12.29 8.78
C GLU A 47 -7.20 -11.27 8.54
N ASP A 48 -8.34 -11.42 9.22
CA ASP A 48 -9.48 -10.51 9.13
C ASP A 48 -9.12 -9.10 9.62
N ARG A 49 -8.38 -9.00 10.73
CA ARG A 49 -7.88 -7.71 11.26
C ARG A 49 -7.01 -6.99 10.23
N ALA A 50 -6.07 -7.72 9.64
CA ALA A 50 -5.16 -7.23 8.61
C ALA A 50 -5.85 -6.97 7.25
N GLY A 51 -7.09 -7.42 7.06
CA GLY A 51 -7.75 -7.40 5.76
C GLY A 51 -6.96 -8.22 4.74
N PHE A 52 -6.49 -9.39 5.16
CA PHE A 52 -5.75 -10.30 4.30
C PHE A 52 -6.64 -10.76 3.13
N ALA A 53 -6.01 -10.93 1.97
CA ALA A 53 -6.61 -11.50 0.79
C ALA A 53 -5.61 -12.47 0.20
N ALA A 54 -6.08 -13.52 -0.48
CA ALA A 54 -5.21 -14.43 -1.20
C ALA A 54 -4.48 -13.68 -2.31
N VAL A 55 -3.21 -13.34 -2.06
CA VAL A 55 -2.34 -12.65 -3.00
C VAL A 55 -2.11 -13.54 -4.21
N LYS A 56 -2.32 -12.98 -5.40
CA LYS A 56 -1.96 -13.56 -6.69
C LYS A 56 -0.76 -12.80 -7.22
N THR A 57 0.43 -13.38 -7.11
CA THR A 57 1.64 -12.79 -7.68
C THR A 57 1.61 -12.86 -9.21
N TRP A 58 2.21 -11.88 -9.89
CA TRP A 58 2.21 -11.81 -11.35
C TRP A 58 3.53 -11.27 -11.91
N SER A 59 3.70 -11.47 -13.22
CA SER A 59 4.78 -10.93 -14.05
C SER A 59 4.18 -10.26 -15.29
N ALA A 60 4.97 -9.98 -16.33
CA ALA A 60 4.50 -9.33 -17.56
C ALA A 60 3.29 -10.04 -18.22
N GLY A 61 3.08 -11.34 -17.95
CA GLY A 61 1.94 -12.11 -18.47
C GLY A 61 0.55 -11.61 -18.03
N VAL A 62 0.47 -10.77 -16.97
CA VAL A 62 -0.79 -10.12 -16.56
C VAL A 62 -1.40 -9.24 -17.66
N ALA A 63 -0.59 -8.82 -18.64
CA ALA A 63 -1.04 -8.06 -19.81
C ALA A 63 -2.14 -8.76 -20.62
N ASN A 64 -2.24 -10.10 -20.55
CA ASN A 64 -3.25 -10.87 -21.29
C ASN A 64 -4.67 -10.69 -20.74
N ASP A 65 -4.79 -10.48 -19.42
CA ASP A 65 -6.08 -10.27 -18.73
C ASP A 65 -5.86 -9.38 -17.51
N PRO A 66 -5.62 -8.07 -17.72
CA PRO A 66 -5.31 -7.16 -16.62
C PRO A 66 -6.55 -6.94 -15.75
N PRO A 67 -6.42 -6.96 -14.40
CA PRO A 67 -7.53 -6.68 -13.48
C PRO A 67 -8.24 -5.38 -13.86
N THR A 68 -9.48 -5.48 -14.33
CA THR A 68 -10.23 -4.34 -14.88
C THR A 68 -11.69 -4.42 -14.47
N ILE A 69 -12.29 -3.29 -14.11
CA ILE A 69 -13.72 -3.14 -13.83
C ILE A 69 -14.25 -1.89 -14.54
N LYS A 70 -15.53 -1.86 -14.94
CA LYS A 70 -16.12 -0.67 -15.57
C LYS A 70 -16.56 0.32 -14.50
N TYR A 71 -16.42 1.62 -14.79
CA TYR A 71 -16.79 2.70 -13.87
C TYR A 71 -18.26 2.64 -13.40
N VAL A 72 -19.17 2.27 -14.31
CA VAL A 72 -20.62 2.13 -13.98
C VAL A 72 -20.86 1.04 -12.94
N ASP A 73 -20.08 -0.04 -12.98
CA ASP A 73 -20.21 -1.15 -12.05
C ASP A 73 -19.67 -0.74 -10.68
N VAL A 74 -18.57 0.02 -10.61
CA VAL A 74 -18.03 0.54 -9.34
C VAL A 74 -19.05 1.39 -8.59
N LYS A 75 -19.88 2.16 -9.31
CA LYS A 75 -20.93 3.00 -8.73
C LYS A 75 -22.18 2.24 -8.30
N THR A 76 -22.31 0.95 -8.59
CA THR A 76 -23.54 0.18 -8.36
C THR A 76 -23.27 -1.16 -7.67
N GLY A 77 -24.21 -1.58 -6.80
CA GLY A 77 -24.22 -2.93 -6.22
C GLY A 77 -22.86 -3.42 -5.66
N PRO A 78 -22.38 -4.62 -6.04
CA PRO A 78 -21.14 -5.21 -5.53
C PRO A 78 -19.86 -4.72 -6.23
N GLY A 79 -19.92 -3.76 -7.16
CA GLY A 79 -18.76 -3.40 -7.98
C GLY A 79 -17.61 -2.77 -7.20
N MET A 80 -17.89 -1.96 -6.17
CA MET A 80 -16.85 -1.46 -5.25
C MET A 80 -16.14 -2.60 -4.52
N ALA A 81 -16.88 -3.61 -4.05
CA ALA A 81 -16.31 -4.80 -3.43
C ALA A 81 -15.42 -5.59 -4.43
N GLY A 82 -15.85 -5.68 -5.68
CA GLY A 82 -15.06 -6.24 -6.79
C GLY A 82 -13.75 -5.49 -7.02
N LEU A 83 -13.80 -4.15 -7.11
CA LEU A 83 -12.62 -3.30 -7.26
C LEU A 83 -11.63 -3.49 -6.10
N MET A 84 -12.09 -3.39 -4.86
CA MET A 84 -11.24 -3.58 -3.68
C MET A 84 -10.63 -5.00 -3.65
N ARG A 85 -11.39 -6.02 -4.06
CA ARG A 85 -10.89 -7.40 -4.17
C ARG A 85 -9.78 -7.52 -5.20
N LEU A 86 -9.98 -6.98 -6.41
CA LEU A 86 -8.97 -7.01 -7.47
C LEU A 86 -7.66 -6.36 -6.99
N ILE A 87 -7.74 -5.19 -6.34
CA ILE A 87 -6.55 -4.50 -5.82
C ILE A 87 -5.90 -5.31 -4.70
N ARG A 88 -6.65 -5.96 -3.80
CA ARG A 88 -6.05 -6.78 -2.74
C ARG A 88 -5.41 -8.07 -3.27
N GLU A 89 -6.02 -8.73 -4.26
CA GLU A 89 -5.49 -9.96 -4.85
C GLU A 89 -4.31 -9.69 -5.77
N TYR A 90 -4.41 -8.72 -6.69
CA TYR A 90 -3.41 -8.44 -7.72
C TYR A 90 -2.53 -7.22 -7.40
N GLY A 91 -2.84 -6.42 -6.39
CA GLY A 91 -2.09 -5.19 -6.10
C GLY A 91 -2.50 -4.00 -6.98
N PHE A 92 -3.28 -4.20 -8.05
CA PHE A 92 -3.79 -3.11 -8.87
C PHE A 92 -5.09 -3.48 -9.57
N ALA A 93 -5.81 -2.48 -10.05
CA ALA A 93 -6.92 -2.62 -10.97
C ALA A 93 -7.08 -1.38 -11.84
N PHE A 94 -7.55 -1.59 -13.07
CA PHE A 94 -8.05 -0.51 -13.91
C PHE A 94 -9.53 -0.29 -13.71
N ILE A 95 -9.94 0.98 -13.75
CA ILE A 95 -11.33 1.37 -13.91
C ILE A 95 -11.48 1.96 -15.30
N ASP A 96 -12.26 1.27 -16.14
CA ASP A 96 -12.44 1.63 -17.54
C ASP A 96 -13.74 2.41 -17.76
N GLN A 97 -13.80 3.15 -18.87
CA GLN A 97 -14.96 3.94 -19.29
C GLN A 97 -15.38 5.03 -18.28
N MET A 98 -14.39 5.65 -17.63
CA MET A 98 -14.60 6.76 -16.72
C MET A 98 -14.57 8.10 -17.46
N PRO A 99 -15.32 9.14 -17.03
CA PRO A 99 -15.13 10.48 -17.59
C PRO A 99 -13.71 10.97 -17.34
N ALA A 100 -13.01 11.42 -18.39
CA ALA A 100 -11.65 11.94 -18.32
C ALA A 100 -11.61 13.36 -17.72
N THR A 101 -12.07 13.51 -16.47
CA THR A 101 -12.05 14.78 -15.74
C THR A 101 -11.49 14.61 -14.32
N PRO A 102 -10.85 15.65 -13.76
CA PRO A 102 -10.39 15.66 -12.37
C PRO A 102 -11.50 15.31 -11.37
N GLU A 103 -12.68 15.89 -11.54
CA GLU A 103 -13.80 15.79 -10.60
C GLU A 103 -14.29 14.35 -10.49
N ALA A 104 -14.38 13.63 -11.61
CA ALA A 104 -14.78 12.23 -11.60
C ALA A 104 -13.80 11.37 -10.79
N SER A 105 -12.49 11.62 -10.94
CA SER A 105 -11.43 10.92 -10.21
C SER A 105 -11.45 11.24 -8.73
N GLU A 106 -11.61 12.50 -8.37
CA GLU A 106 -11.67 12.93 -6.99
C GLU A 106 -12.91 12.34 -6.28
N ASP A 107 -14.08 12.41 -6.91
CA ASP A 107 -15.33 11.83 -6.42
C ASP A 107 -15.16 10.33 -6.14
N LEU A 108 -14.56 9.59 -7.08
CA LEU A 108 -14.28 8.17 -6.91
C LEU A 108 -13.39 7.92 -5.70
N LEU A 109 -12.26 8.63 -5.57
CA LEU A 109 -11.33 8.44 -4.45
C LEU A 109 -12.01 8.70 -3.11
N ARG A 110 -12.85 9.74 -3.03
CA ARG A 110 -13.62 10.07 -1.82
C ARG A 110 -14.63 8.99 -1.42
N THR A 111 -15.06 8.13 -2.34
CA THR A 111 -15.89 6.96 -2.00
C THR A 111 -15.09 5.81 -1.38
N ILE A 112 -13.77 5.76 -1.60
CA ILE A 112 -12.88 4.75 -1.02
C ILE A 112 -12.45 5.21 0.37
N GLY A 113 -11.96 6.44 0.51
CA GLY A 113 -11.54 7.00 1.78
C GLY A 113 -11.14 8.47 1.68
N PRO A 114 -10.71 9.08 2.80
CA PRO A 114 -10.15 10.42 2.79
C PRO A 114 -8.92 10.48 1.87
N ILE A 115 -8.91 11.45 0.96
CA ILE A 115 -7.72 11.74 0.16
C ILE A 115 -6.65 12.29 1.11
N ARG A 116 -5.48 11.68 1.12
CA ARG A 116 -4.36 12.06 1.97
C ARG A 116 -3.77 13.39 1.48
N ASP A 117 -3.83 14.40 2.33
CA ASP A 117 -3.12 15.65 2.09
C ASP A 117 -1.62 15.46 2.30
N THR A 118 -0.82 16.01 1.39
CA THR A 118 0.65 15.92 1.41
C THR A 118 1.25 17.30 1.19
N HIS A 119 2.58 17.41 1.27
CA HIS A 119 3.25 18.65 0.91
C HIS A 119 3.16 19.00 -0.59
N TYR A 120 2.61 18.11 -1.42
CA TYR A 120 2.24 18.37 -2.82
C TYR A 120 0.75 18.72 -2.99
N GLY A 121 -0.01 18.80 -1.89
CA GLY A 121 -1.47 18.90 -1.87
C GLY A 121 -2.16 17.55 -1.76
N ALA A 122 -3.50 17.59 -1.69
CA ALA A 122 -4.35 16.40 -1.51
C ALA A 122 -4.67 15.69 -2.82
N PHE A 123 -5.28 16.40 -3.78
CA PHE A 123 -5.59 15.89 -5.10
C PHE A 123 -4.75 16.64 -6.13
N TYR A 124 -3.96 15.91 -6.92
CA TYR A 124 -3.10 16.51 -7.91
C TYR A 124 -3.78 16.49 -9.29
N ASP A 125 -3.65 17.61 -10.00
CA ASP A 125 -3.98 17.77 -11.41
C ASP A 125 -2.88 18.62 -12.01
N PHE A 126 -2.02 17.99 -12.80
CA PHE A 126 -0.81 18.62 -13.31
C PHE A 126 -0.62 18.35 -14.78
N THR A 127 0.05 19.29 -15.43
CA THR A 127 0.62 19.11 -16.76
C THR A 127 2.14 19.09 -16.62
N SER A 128 2.84 18.47 -17.56
CA SER A 128 4.30 18.45 -17.64
C SER A 128 4.89 19.82 -18.00
N ASP A 129 4.63 20.84 -17.18
CA ASP A 129 5.06 22.23 -17.37
C ASP A 129 6.23 22.64 -16.45
N LEU A 130 6.85 21.67 -15.75
CA LEU A 130 7.98 21.88 -14.83
C LEU A 130 7.67 22.79 -13.63
N SER A 131 6.40 22.94 -13.24
CA SER A 131 5.98 23.78 -12.11
C SER A 131 6.41 23.27 -10.72
N SER A 132 6.90 22.04 -10.60
CA SER A 132 7.40 21.44 -9.36
C SER A 132 8.81 20.87 -9.56
N LYS A 133 9.60 20.83 -8.48
CA LYS A 133 10.97 20.24 -8.46
C LYS A 133 10.97 18.70 -8.35
N ASP A 134 9.80 18.07 -8.41
CA ASP A 134 9.68 16.61 -8.36
C ASP A 134 9.87 15.99 -9.75
N THR A 135 10.65 14.91 -9.81
CA THR A 135 10.95 14.13 -11.03
C THR A 135 9.70 13.71 -11.81
N ALA A 136 8.56 13.49 -11.13
CA ALA A 136 7.27 13.15 -11.75
C ALA A 136 6.79 14.22 -12.75
N TYR A 137 7.21 15.47 -12.57
CA TYR A 137 6.82 16.65 -13.38
C TYR A 137 7.77 16.89 -14.57
N THR A 138 8.78 16.04 -14.75
CA THR A 138 9.69 16.06 -15.89
C THR A 138 9.20 15.13 -17.01
N ALA A 139 9.80 15.23 -18.19
CA ALA A 139 9.55 14.34 -19.33
C ALA A 139 10.44 13.08 -19.35
N GLU A 140 11.29 12.91 -18.33
CA GLU A 140 12.28 11.84 -18.25
C GLU A 140 11.64 10.48 -17.93
N ALA A 141 12.38 9.40 -18.14
CA ALA A 141 11.91 8.09 -17.72
C ALA A 141 11.96 7.98 -16.18
N LEU A 142 11.01 7.23 -15.62
CA LEU A 142 10.97 6.89 -14.21
C LEU A 142 11.14 5.38 -14.07
N GLU A 143 12.16 4.98 -13.34
CA GLU A 143 12.40 3.58 -12.95
C GLU A 143 11.25 3.07 -12.06
N PRO A 144 11.00 1.75 -11.97
CA PRO A 144 10.00 1.21 -11.06
C PRO A 144 10.25 1.63 -9.61
N HIS A 145 9.27 2.28 -8.98
CA HIS A 145 9.34 2.75 -7.60
C HIS A 145 7.99 2.67 -6.87
N THR A 146 8.04 2.72 -5.55
CA THR A 146 6.90 2.99 -4.65
C THR A 146 6.99 4.43 -4.14
N ASP A 147 5.87 5.13 -4.09
CA ASP A 147 5.81 6.52 -3.68
C ASP A 147 5.88 6.70 -2.17
N ASN A 148 6.39 7.86 -1.79
CA ASN A 148 6.43 8.39 -0.42
C ASN A 148 7.17 7.50 0.58
N THR A 149 8.28 6.88 0.17
CA THR A 149 9.10 6.08 1.10
C THR A 149 9.71 6.91 2.23
N TYR A 150 9.73 8.24 2.07
CA TYR A 150 10.09 9.22 3.10
C TYR A 150 9.05 9.44 4.21
N PHE A 151 7.82 8.92 4.11
CA PHE A 151 6.90 8.89 5.25
C PHE A 151 7.11 7.63 6.08
N THR A 152 6.94 7.72 7.41
CA THR A 152 6.84 6.52 8.28
C THR A 152 5.78 5.55 7.75
N GLU A 153 4.61 6.09 7.39
CA GLU A 153 3.53 5.39 6.71
C GLU A 153 3.37 6.01 5.31
N PRO A 154 3.93 5.37 4.25
CA PRO A 154 3.66 5.74 2.86
C PRO A 154 2.20 5.53 2.54
N ALA A 155 1.67 6.29 1.58
CA ALA A 155 0.32 6.08 1.09
C ALA A 155 0.08 4.61 0.71
N GLY A 156 -1.07 4.07 1.10
CA GLY A 156 -1.43 2.68 0.83
C GLY A 156 -2.00 2.47 -0.55
N LEU A 157 -2.76 3.44 -1.06
CA LEU A 157 -3.37 3.41 -2.38
C LEU A 157 -3.00 4.67 -3.16
N GLN A 158 -2.65 4.49 -4.44
CA GLN A 158 -2.39 5.58 -5.37
C GLN A 158 -3.29 5.43 -6.60
N SER A 159 -3.71 6.55 -7.16
CA SER A 159 -4.52 6.62 -8.37
C SER A 159 -3.86 7.48 -9.43
N LEU A 160 -3.79 6.98 -10.66
CA LEU A 160 -3.31 7.71 -11.83
C LEU A 160 -4.36 7.70 -12.92
N HIS A 161 -4.77 8.89 -13.37
CA HIS A 161 -5.71 9.07 -14.47
C HIS A 161 -5.14 10.03 -15.50
N MET A 162 -4.93 9.56 -16.72
CA MET A 162 -4.55 10.43 -17.82
C MET A 162 -5.77 11.19 -18.31
N LEU A 163 -5.68 12.52 -18.38
CA LEU A 163 -6.75 13.38 -18.90
C LEU A 163 -6.53 13.71 -20.37
N SER A 164 -5.27 13.91 -20.77
CA SER A 164 -4.89 14.11 -22.16
C SER A 164 -3.39 13.90 -22.40
N HIS A 165 -3.03 13.51 -23.62
CA HIS A 165 -1.66 13.51 -24.12
C HIS A 165 -1.67 14.03 -25.57
N THR A 166 -1.07 15.19 -25.82
CA THR A 166 -1.18 15.90 -27.10
C THR A 166 0.15 16.45 -27.56
N GLY A 167 0.37 16.51 -28.89
CA GLY A 167 1.58 17.09 -29.46
C GLY A 167 2.86 16.30 -29.17
N GLY A 168 2.77 14.99 -28.96
CA GLY A 168 3.91 14.11 -28.72
C GLY A 168 3.52 12.64 -28.58
N SER A 169 4.48 11.81 -28.15
CA SER A 169 4.35 10.35 -27.99
C SER A 169 5.16 9.83 -26.79
N GLY A 170 5.08 8.53 -26.52
CA GLY A 170 5.75 7.86 -25.40
C GLY A 170 4.95 7.95 -24.09
N GLY A 171 5.63 7.77 -22.96
CA GLY A 171 5.02 7.89 -21.64
C GLY A 171 4.16 6.68 -21.25
N GLU A 172 4.45 5.54 -21.85
CA GLU A 172 3.97 4.22 -21.44
C GLU A 172 4.25 4.06 -19.94
N SER A 173 3.24 3.58 -19.21
CA SER A 173 3.38 3.22 -17.80
C SER A 173 3.88 1.79 -17.68
N SER A 174 4.68 1.54 -16.65
CA SER A 174 5.06 0.19 -16.24
C SER A 174 4.56 -0.10 -14.83
N LEU A 175 4.24 -1.37 -14.57
CA LEU A 175 3.99 -1.90 -13.23
C LEU A 175 4.85 -3.14 -13.00
N VAL A 176 5.34 -3.29 -11.78
CA VAL A 176 6.06 -4.48 -11.31
C VAL A 176 5.44 -4.94 -9.98
N ASP A 177 5.14 -6.23 -9.88
CA ASP A 177 4.70 -6.81 -8.61
C ASP A 177 5.90 -6.97 -7.67
N GLY A 178 6.03 -6.05 -6.71
CA GLY A 178 7.13 -6.08 -5.74
C GLY A 178 7.15 -7.37 -4.91
N PHE A 179 5.99 -8.00 -4.69
CA PHE A 179 5.93 -9.26 -3.94
C PHE A 179 6.45 -10.43 -4.78
N ALA A 180 6.11 -10.47 -6.07
CA ALA A 180 6.66 -11.47 -7.00
C ALA A 180 8.17 -11.29 -7.17
N ALA A 181 8.64 -10.03 -7.28
CA ALA A 181 10.06 -9.71 -7.38
C ALA A 181 10.82 -10.10 -6.11
N ALA A 182 10.26 -9.85 -4.93
CA ALA A 182 10.85 -10.25 -3.65
C ALA A 182 10.88 -11.78 -3.50
N GLU A 183 9.83 -12.48 -3.92
CA GLU A 183 9.80 -13.96 -3.95
C GLU A 183 10.86 -14.51 -4.91
N GLN A 184 11.03 -13.89 -6.09
CA GLN A 184 12.06 -14.27 -7.03
C GLN A 184 13.47 -14.08 -6.43
N LEU A 185 13.72 -12.96 -5.75
CA LEU A 185 14.98 -12.73 -5.06
C LEU A 185 15.21 -13.79 -3.98
N TYR A 186 14.20 -14.09 -3.16
CA TYR A 186 14.30 -15.13 -2.13
C TYR A 186 14.69 -16.50 -2.73
N ARG A 187 14.13 -16.87 -3.88
CA ARG A 187 14.46 -18.13 -4.56
C ARG A 187 15.86 -18.13 -5.17
N GLN A 188 16.36 -16.97 -5.61
CA GLN A 188 17.68 -16.83 -6.26
C GLN A 188 18.82 -16.68 -5.24
N ASP A 189 18.61 -15.84 -4.23
CA ASP A 189 19.56 -15.52 -3.17
C ASP A 189 18.80 -15.20 -1.85
N PRO A 190 18.54 -16.22 -1.01
CA PRO A 190 17.88 -16.03 0.29
C PRO A 190 18.61 -15.05 1.21
N LYS A 191 19.94 -14.92 1.07
CA LYS A 191 20.75 -14.03 1.90
C LYS A 191 20.55 -12.58 1.48
N ALA A 192 20.50 -12.30 0.18
CA ALA A 192 20.13 -10.97 -0.31
C ALA A 192 18.72 -10.57 0.16
N TYR A 193 17.76 -11.50 0.11
CA TYR A 193 16.42 -11.26 0.64
C TYR A 193 16.43 -10.93 2.14
N GLU A 194 17.16 -11.70 2.94
CA GLU A 194 17.30 -11.46 4.39
C GLU A 194 17.91 -10.08 4.68
N ILE A 195 18.96 -9.70 3.96
CA ILE A 195 19.60 -8.38 4.09
C ILE A 195 18.60 -7.25 3.82
N LEU A 196 17.82 -7.34 2.73
CA LEU A 196 16.79 -6.35 2.39
C LEU A 196 15.58 -6.36 3.32
N SER A 197 15.37 -7.44 4.08
CA SER A 197 14.30 -7.57 5.07
C SER A 197 14.69 -7.06 6.47
N THR A 198 15.99 -6.98 6.76
CA THR A 198 16.49 -6.72 8.12
C THR A 198 17.31 -5.43 8.23
N THR A 199 17.92 -4.98 7.14
CA THR A 199 18.73 -3.75 7.14
C THR A 199 17.85 -2.54 6.87
N GLY A 200 17.77 -1.63 7.84
CA GLY A 200 16.99 -0.39 7.70
C GLY A 200 17.60 0.57 6.67
N VAL A 201 16.74 1.30 5.96
CA VAL A 201 17.12 2.33 5.00
C VAL A 201 16.43 3.64 5.39
N HIS A 202 17.18 4.73 5.46
CA HIS A 202 16.61 6.07 5.61
C HIS A 202 16.06 6.55 4.26
N ALA A 203 15.08 7.45 4.29
CA ALA A 203 14.54 8.11 3.11
C ALA A 203 14.19 9.56 3.46
N HIS A 204 14.13 10.44 2.46
CA HIS A 204 13.78 11.84 2.70
C HIS A 204 13.08 12.51 1.52
N ALA A 205 12.28 13.54 1.84
CA ALA A 205 11.85 14.58 0.89
C ALA A 205 12.33 15.94 1.41
N SER A 206 13.21 16.60 0.68
CA SER A 206 13.84 17.87 1.10
C SER A 206 14.09 18.88 -0.03
N GLY A 207 13.48 18.69 -1.21
CA GLY A 207 13.70 19.54 -2.38
C GLY A 207 12.91 20.86 -2.40
N ASN A 208 11.85 20.95 -1.60
CA ASN A 208 10.92 22.08 -1.57
C ASN A 208 11.13 22.97 -0.34
N ASP A 209 10.91 24.27 -0.49
CA ASP A 209 11.10 25.25 0.59
C ASP A 209 10.21 24.90 1.79
N GLY A 210 10.81 24.81 2.98
CA GLY A 210 10.10 24.44 4.21
C GLY A 210 9.77 22.94 4.35
N VAL A 211 10.20 22.08 3.42
CA VAL A 211 9.97 20.64 3.47
C VAL A 211 11.26 19.91 3.87
N ASN A 212 11.21 19.14 4.94
CA ASN A 212 12.21 18.13 5.31
C ASN A 212 11.49 16.99 6.03
N ILE A 213 11.04 16.00 5.26
CA ILE A 213 10.26 14.87 5.75
C ILE A 213 11.13 13.63 5.71
N GLN A 214 11.14 12.89 6.81
CA GLN A 214 11.87 11.63 6.96
C GLN A 214 11.03 10.64 7.79
N PRO A 215 11.17 9.32 7.58
CA PRO A 215 10.55 8.34 8.44
C PRO A 215 11.10 8.44 9.88
N SER A 216 10.29 8.04 10.86
CA SER A 216 10.67 8.07 12.28
C SER A 216 11.81 7.11 12.65
N GLN A 217 12.17 6.20 11.75
CA GLN A 217 13.29 5.25 11.88
C GLN A 217 13.74 4.82 10.49
N ALA A 218 14.92 4.21 10.38
CA ALA A 218 15.29 3.49 9.15
C ALA A 218 14.37 2.27 8.99
N ILE A 219 13.80 2.08 7.80
CA ILE A 219 12.84 0.99 7.53
C ILE A 219 13.42 0.11 6.42
N PRO A 220 13.43 -1.24 6.57
CA PRO A 220 13.91 -2.13 5.52
C PRO A 220 13.11 -2.03 4.22
N THR A 221 13.71 -2.50 3.12
CA THR A 221 13.05 -2.57 1.81
C THR A 221 11.89 -3.56 1.84
N PHE A 222 12.05 -4.71 2.50
CA PHE A 222 10.98 -5.68 2.71
C PHE A 222 10.50 -5.63 4.16
N VAL A 223 9.25 -5.24 4.36
CA VAL A 223 8.64 -5.15 5.69
C VAL A 223 7.64 -6.29 5.84
N HIS A 224 7.87 -7.14 6.85
CA HIS A 224 6.99 -8.25 7.17
C HIS A 224 6.05 -7.90 8.33
N ASP A 225 4.84 -8.43 8.26
CA ASP A 225 3.93 -8.42 9.40
C ASP A 225 4.54 -9.23 10.55
N LYS A 226 4.56 -8.67 11.76
CA LYS A 226 5.21 -9.31 12.92
C LYS A 226 4.46 -10.52 13.47
N THR A 227 3.16 -10.62 13.18
CA THR A 227 2.29 -11.68 13.71
C THR A 227 2.19 -12.84 12.72
N LEU A 228 1.93 -12.54 11.46
CA LEU A 228 1.72 -13.49 10.38
C LEU A 228 3.04 -13.86 9.66
N GLY A 229 4.09 -13.06 9.79
CA GLY A 229 5.37 -13.27 9.11
C GLY A 229 5.32 -13.08 7.60
N VAL A 230 4.20 -12.60 7.05
CA VAL A 230 4.02 -12.39 5.61
C VAL A 230 4.64 -11.05 5.18
N LEU A 231 5.16 -11.00 3.96
CA LEU A 231 5.61 -9.74 3.35
C LEU A 231 4.41 -8.79 3.22
N GLN A 232 4.49 -7.64 3.87
CA GLN A 232 3.40 -6.67 3.96
C GLN A 232 3.64 -5.44 3.08
N GLN A 233 4.90 -5.05 2.90
CA GLN A 233 5.28 -3.87 2.12
C GLN A 233 6.66 -4.04 1.46
N VAL A 234 6.76 -3.55 0.23
CA VAL A 234 8.02 -3.27 -0.46
C VAL A 234 8.22 -1.75 -0.49
N ARG A 235 9.38 -1.27 -0.04
CA ARG A 235 9.77 0.15 -0.02
C ARG A 235 10.96 0.34 -0.93
N TRP A 236 10.72 0.85 -2.13
CA TRP A 236 11.76 0.99 -3.13
C TRP A 236 11.58 2.28 -3.93
N ASN A 237 12.44 3.27 -3.66
CA ASN A 237 12.52 4.48 -4.46
C ASN A 237 13.95 5.03 -4.38
N ASN A 238 14.67 4.98 -5.49
CA ASN A 238 16.06 5.43 -5.56
C ASN A 238 16.20 6.95 -5.36
N ALA A 239 15.18 7.74 -5.72
CA ALA A 239 15.18 9.20 -5.59
C ALA A 239 14.92 9.66 -4.14
N ASP A 240 14.13 8.90 -3.38
CA ASP A 240 13.86 9.17 -1.96
C ASP A 240 14.98 8.64 -1.04
N ARG A 241 15.82 7.71 -1.51
CA ARG A 241 16.71 6.91 -0.67
C ARG A 241 17.80 7.77 -0.01
N GLY A 242 17.82 7.74 1.32
CA GLY A 242 18.89 8.27 2.17
C GLY A 242 19.94 7.22 2.51
N GLY A 243 20.56 7.35 3.70
CA GLY A 243 21.60 6.44 4.16
C GLY A 243 21.08 5.03 4.54
N VAL A 244 21.91 4.01 4.32
CA VAL A 244 21.64 2.64 4.79
C VAL A 244 22.10 2.52 6.24
N ALA A 245 21.21 2.08 7.13
CA ALA A 245 21.44 2.01 8.57
C ALA A 245 22.17 0.72 8.97
N THR A 246 23.40 0.56 8.48
CA THR A 246 24.28 -0.57 8.80
C THR A 246 25.73 -0.12 9.01
N ALA A 247 26.56 -0.99 9.57
CA ALA A 247 27.99 -0.75 9.73
C ALA A 247 28.69 -0.67 8.36
N PHE A 248 29.82 0.03 8.28
CA PHE A 248 30.51 0.27 7.01
C PHE A 248 30.94 -1.02 6.33
N GLU A 249 31.37 -2.01 7.10
CA GLU A 249 31.75 -3.35 6.66
C GLU A 249 30.61 -4.13 5.99
N ASP A 250 29.36 -3.86 6.36
CA ASP A 250 28.17 -4.54 5.84
C ASP A 250 27.49 -3.75 4.72
N LEU A 251 27.89 -2.50 4.50
CA LEU A 251 27.31 -1.62 3.50
C LEU A 251 27.37 -2.23 2.09
N LYS A 252 28.50 -2.89 1.75
CA LYS A 252 28.65 -3.58 0.46
C LYS A 252 27.60 -4.68 0.29
N HIS A 253 27.35 -5.48 1.32
CA HIS A 253 26.38 -6.57 1.25
C HIS A 253 24.96 -6.05 0.96
N TRP A 254 24.61 -4.91 1.53
CA TRP A 254 23.34 -4.27 1.23
C TRP A 254 23.25 -3.78 -0.23
N TYR A 255 24.29 -3.10 -0.73
CA TYR A 255 24.29 -2.64 -2.13
C TYR A 255 24.33 -3.80 -3.14
N ASP A 256 25.03 -4.89 -2.85
CA ASP A 256 25.01 -6.09 -3.69
C ASP A 256 23.59 -6.70 -3.74
N ALA A 257 22.90 -6.80 -2.60
CA ALA A 257 21.52 -7.28 -2.52
C ALA A 257 20.53 -6.34 -3.23
N ALA A 258 20.70 -5.03 -3.04
CA ALA A 258 19.93 -3.99 -3.70
C ALA A 258 20.09 -4.04 -5.23
N ALA A 259 21.31 -4.27 -5.74
CA ALA A 259 21.57 -4.40 -7.17
C ALA A 259 20.91 -5.65 -7.77
N GLN A 260 20.89 -6.77 -7.04
CA GLN A 260 20.17 -7.97 -7.47
C GLN A 260 18.65 -7.71 -7.57
N PHE A 261 18.08 -7.05 -6.56
CA PHE A 261 16.66 -6.70 -6.57
C PHE A 261 16.31 -5.72 -7.70
N ASP A 262 17.13 -4.67 -7.88
CA ASP A 262 16.99 -3.71 -8.97
C ASP A 262 17.04 -4.39 -10.36
N GLY A 263 17.93 -5.37 -10.53
CA GLY A 263 18.00 -6.19 -11.74
C GLY A 263 16.72 -7.00 -11.99
N ILE A 264 16.10 -7.55 -10.94
CA ILE A 264 14.81 -8.25 -11.04
C ILE A 264 13.69 -7.27 -11.44
N LEU A 265 13.64 -6.09 -10.82
CA LEU A 265 12.65 -5.05 -11.12
C LEU A 265 12.79 -4.52 -12.56
N SER A 266 14.03 -4.46 -13.06
CA SER A 266 14.38 -3.96 -14.38
C SER A 266 14.21 -4.99 -15.51
N ASP A 267 14.03 -6.28 -15.20
CA ASP A 267 13.77 -7.31 -16.21
C ASP A 267 12.38 -7.13 -16.83
N VAL A 268 12.33 -6.96 -18.15
CA VAL A 268 11.10 -6.82 -18.93
C VAL A 268 10.11 -7.98 -18.75
N LYS A 269 10.58 -9.17 -18.33
CA LYS A 269 9.71 -10.30 -17.99
C LYS A 269 8.87 -10.06 -16.73
N ASN A 270 9.31 -9.16 -15.86
CA ASN A 270 8.63 -8.78 -14.63
C ASN A 270 7.82 -7.49 -14.76
N GLN A 271 7.96 -6.77 -15.89
CA GLN A 271 7.32 -5.49 -16.12
C GLN A 271 6.08 -5.62 -17.01
N TYR A 272 4.94 -5.19 -16.49
CA TYR A 272 3.75 -4.97 -17.30
C TYR A 272 3.73 -3.54 -17.85
N TRP A 273 4.02 -3.41 -19.15
CA TRP A 273 3.97 -2.14 -19.87
C TRP A 273 2.63 -1.92 -20.56
N PHE A 274 2.09 -0.71 -20.46
CA PHE A 274 0.85 -0.30 -21.15
C PHE A 274 0.81 1.21 -21.34
N GLN A 275 0.08 1.64 -22.38
CA GLN A 275 -0.26 3.04 -22.54
C GLN A 275 -1.54 3.36 -21.76
N LEU A 276 -1.46 4.20 -20.74
CA LEU A 276 -2.65 4.73 -20.07
C LEU A 276 -3.37 5.72 -21.00
N GLN A 277 -4.70 5.63 -21.08
CA GLN A 277 -5.53 6.41 -22.00
C GLN A 277 -6.56 7.24 -21.24
N PRO A 278 -7.01 8.39 -21.79
CA PRO A 278 -8.14 9.12 -21.25
C PRO A 278 -9.37 8.24 -21.02
N GLY A 279 -9.93 8.33 -19.82
CA GLY A 279 -11.08 7.55 -19.38
C GLY A 279 -10.75 6.18 -18.79
N LYS A 280 -9.45 5.88 -18.61
CA LYS A 280 -8.96 4.73 -17.85
C LYS A 280 -8.17 5.20 -16.64
N VAL A 281 -8.61 4.79 -15.45
CA VAL A 281 -7.93 5.06 -14.18
C VAL A 281 -7.16 3.82 -13.76
N LEU A 282 -5.92 4.00 -13.34
CA LEU A 282 -5.16 2.98 -12.64
C LEU A 282 -5.23 3.24 -11.13
N LEU A 283 -5.67 2.26 -10.35
CA LEU A 283 -5.58 2.25 -8.89
C LEU A 283 -4.70 1.10 -8.44
N PHE A 284 -3.77 1.35 -7.54
CA PHE A 284 -2.82 0.34 -7.10
C PHE A 284 -2.39 0.50 -5.65
N ASP A 285 -2.11 -0.64 -5.03
CA ASP A 285 -1.53 -0.80 -3.71
C ASP A 285 -0.07 -0.37 -3.76
N ASN A 286 0.21 0.86 -3.36
CA ASN A 286 1.55 1.46 -3.38
C ASN A 286 2.51 0.80 -2.38
N TRP A 287 2.03 -0.08 -1.49
CA TRP A 287 2.90 -0.91 -0.65
C TRP A 287 3.39 -2.16 -1.37
N ARG A 288 2.84 -2.50 -2.54
CA ARG A 288 3.16 -3.74 -3.27
C ARG A 288 3.64 -3.46 -4.68
N VAL A 289 2.89 -2.67 -5.44
CA VAL A 289 3.12 -2.50 -6.87
C VAL A 289 4.04 -1.31 -7.08
N LEU A 290 5.23 -1.59 -7.62
CA LEU A 290 6.10 -0.54 -8.12
C LEU A 290 5.57 -0.08 -9.46
N HIS A 291 5.71 1.21 -9.72
CA HIS A 291 5.28 1.82 -10.97
C HIS A 291 6.39 2.66 -11.57
N GLY A 292 6.39 2.75 -12.89
CA GLY A 292 7.36 3.53 -13.65
C GLY A 292 6.73 4.12 -14.90
N ARG A 293 7.56 4.81 -15.68
CA ARG A 293 7.11 5.49 -16.90
C ARG A 293 8.25 5.61 -17.90
N ALA A 294 7.98 5.35 -19.17
CA ALA A 294 8.89 5.70 -20.25
C ALA A 294 9.02 7.23 -20.39
N ALA A 295 10.10 7.69 -21.00
CA ALA A 295 10.23 9.09 -21.40
C ALA A 295 9.13 9.46 -22.43
N PHE A 296 8.76 10.73 -22.49
CA PHE A 296 7.71 11.18 -23.41
C PHE A 296 7.98 12.58 -23.98
N THR A 297 7.20 12.94 -24.99
CA THR A 297 7.17 14.28 -25.58
C THR A 297 5.74 14.82 -25.60
N GLY A 298 5.61 16.13 -25.81
CA GLY A 298 4.31 16.81 -25.87
C GLY A 298 3.73 17.15 -24.49
N LYS A 299 2.45 17.51 -24.47
CA LYS A 299 1.72 17.89 -23.25
C LYS A 299 0.94 16.71 -22.72
N ARG A 300 1.26 16.27 -21.51
CA ARG A 300 0.59 15.18 -20.79
C ARG A 300 -0.05 15.74 -19.53
N ARG A 301 -1.38 15.69 -19.42
CA ARG A 301 -2.14 16.11 -18.23
C ARG A 301 -2.62 14.89 -17.47
N MET A 302 -2.30 14.84 -16.19
CA MET A 302 -2.60 13.72 -15.28
C MET A 302 -3.32 14.26 -14.05
N CYS A 303 -4.23 13.46 -13.50
CA CYS A 303 -4.74 13.69 -12.16
C CYS A 303 -4.72 12.41 -11.31
N GLY A 304 -4.84 12.58 -10.01
CA GLY A 304 -4.77 11.48 -9.07
C GLY A 304 -4.68 11.93 -7.62
N GLY A 305 -4.49 10.95 -6.74
CA GLY A 305 -4.41 11.18 -5.30
C GLY A 305 -4.01 9.93 -4.55
N TYR A 306 -3.78 10.12 -3.25
CA TYR A 306 -3.37 9.08 -2.33
C TYR A 306 -4.46 8.81 -1.30
N ILE A 307 -4.54 7.57 -0.83
CA ILE A 307 -5.34 7.18 0.35
C ILE A 307 -4.43 6.43 1.32
N ASN A 308 -4.59 6.69 2.62
CA ASN A 308 -3.82 6.01 3.67
C ASN A 308 -4.07 4.50 3.64
N ARG A 309 -3.11 3.71 4.14
CA ARG A 309 -3.27 2.25 4.19
C ARG A 309 -4.51 1.84 4.97
N ASP A 310 -4.73 2.43 6.14
CA ASP A 310 -5.82 2.03 7.03
C ASP A 310 -7.20 2.31 6.43
N ASP A 311 -7.36 3.47 5.77
CA ASP A 311 -8.60 3.83 5.07
C ASP A 311 -8.89 2.87 3.90
N PHE A 312 -7.88 2.54 3.11
CA PHE A 312 -7.99 1.54 2.05
C PHE A 312 -8.37 0.16 2.59
N ILE A 313 -7.67 -0.33 3.63
CA ILE A 313 -7.96 -1.63 4.24
C ILE A 313 -9.35 -1.64 4.90
N SER A 314 -9.76 -0.54 5.53
CA SER A 314 -11.11 -0.36 6.06
C SER A 314 -12.16 -0.48 4.95
N LYS A 315 -11.94 0.17 3.80
CA LYS A 315 -12.86 0.07 2.66
C LYS A 315 -12.96 -1.36 2.13
N TYR A 316 -11.84 -2.06 1.97
CA TYR A 316 -11.85 -3.47 1.59
C TYR A 316 -12.66 -4.31 2.57
N LYS A 317 -12.36 -4.22 3.88
CA LYS A 317 -13.05 -5.02 4.91
C LYS A 317 -14.55 -4.75 4.92
N THR A 318 -14.96 -3.49 4.91
CA THR A 318 -16.38 -3.11 4.96
C THR A 318 -17.18 -3.48 3.70
N THR A 319 -16.51 -3.72 2.57
CA THR A 319 -17.16 -4.11 1.32
C THR A 319 -17.10 -5.61 1.05
N ASN A 320 -16.14 -6.34 1.64
CA ASN A 320 -15.88 -7.75 1.32
C ASN A 320 -16.11 -8.72 2.48
N LEU A 321 -16.15 -8.24 3.73
CA LEU A 321 -16.43 -9.07 4.90
C LEU A 321 -17.89 -8.90 5.35
N SER A 322 -18.45 -9.96 5.91
CA SER A 322 -19.74 -9.95 6.59
C SER A 322 -19.67 -9.14 7.89
N LYS A 323 -20.84 -8.77 8.41
CA LYS A 323 -20.94 -8.08 9.71
C LYS A 323 -20.34 -8.90 10.85
N ASP A 324 -20.48 -10.22 10.79
CA ASP A 324 -19.98 -11.13 11.82
C ASP A 324 -18.45 -11.21 11.80
N GLU A 325 -17.83 -11.30 10.61
CA GLU A 325 -16.36 -11.25 10.45
C GLU A 325 -15.78 -9.92 10.91
N LEU A 326 -16.44 -8.79 10.60
CA LEU A 326 -16.03 -7.47 11.06
C LEU A 326 -16.13 -7.33 12.59
N SER A 327 -17.23 -7.82 13.17
CA SER A 327 -17.44 -7.81 14.62
C SER A 327 -16.39 -8.68 15.32
N ALA A 328 -16.16 -9.89 14.81
CA ALA A 328 -15.19 -10.83 15.34
C ALA A 328 -13.76 -10.29 15.26
N SER A 329 -13.37 -9.59 14.19
CA SER A 329 -12.03 -9.01 14.09
C SER A 329 -11.81 -7.74 14.93
N THR A 330 -12.89 -7.01 15.24
CA THR A 330 -12.81 -5.72 15.95
C THR A 330 -12.95 -5.83 17.47
N VAL A 331 -13.87 -6.67 17.95
CA VAL A 331 -14.31 -6.66 19.36
C VAL A 331 -13.71 -7.80 20.21
N THR A 332 -13.03 -8.77 19.60
CA THR A 332 -12.39 -9.92 20.30
C THR A 332 -11.06 -9.57 20.98
N GLY A 333 -10.99 -8.45 21.70
CA GLY A 333 -9.78 -7.96 22.39
C GLY A 333 -9.69 -8.38 23.84
#